data_AF-A0AAP9JGW5-F1
#
_entry.id   AF-A0AAP9JGW5-F1
#
_cell.length_a   1.000
_cell.length_b   1.000
_cell.length_c   1.000
_cell.angle_alpha   90.00
_cell.angle_beta   90.00
_cell.angle_gamma   90.00
#
_symmetry.space_group_name_H-M   'P 1'
#
loop_
_entity.id
_entity.type
_entity.pdbx_description
1 polymer ?
#
loop_
_entity_poly.entity_id
_entity_poly.type
_entity_poly.pdbx_seq_one_letter_code
_entity_poly.pdbx_strand_id
1 'polypeptide(L)'
;MPTETQLRTNRQPFNDRTVRNEIWKRFEGNEWEAFDQLPASIRKRLNEHVYDAWSVNALMLWKHYKRIYGRTLRAERALIKYLDYCERLERQAFSEHYTAQCGTPYPHNAAKATVLRTPEDRQQPA
;
A
#
# COMPACT_ATOMS: atom_id res chain seq x y z
N MET A 1 11.65 5.73 -46.02
CA MET A 1 10.40 5.19 -45.45
C MET A 1 10.46 3.68 -45.58
N PRO A 2 10.21 2.85 -44.54
CA PRO A 2 9.72 3.13 -43.18
C PRO A 2 10.82 2.97 -42.10
N THR A 3 10.96 3.89 -41.13
CA THR A 3 10.38 3.88 -39.78
C THR A 3 10.98 2.85 -38.80
N GLU A 4 12.27 2.99 -38.49
CA GLU A 4 12.85 2.45 -37.26
C GLU A 4 12.42 3.34 -36.09
N THR A 5 11.14 3.20 -35.70
CA THR A 5 10.68 3.63 -34.38
C THR A 5 11.34 2.67 -33.39
N GLN A 6 12.58 2.96 -33.06
CA GLN A 6 13.26 2.48 -31.86
C GLN A 6 12.29 2.71 -30.71
N LEU A 7 11.61 1.65 -30.29
CA LEU A 7 10.92 1.57 -29.02
C LEU A 7 11.98 1.86 -27.96
N ARG A 8 12.15 3.15 -27.63
CA ARG A 8 12.64 3.58 -26.35
C ARG A 8 11.59 3.11 -25.35
N THR A 9 11.67 1.83 -25.00
CA THR A 9 11.13 1.34 -23.74
C THR A 9 11.85 2.17 -22.70
N ASN A 10 11.13 3.20 -22.25
CA ASN A 10 11.52 4.10 -21.20
C ASN A 10 11.64 3.23 -19.95
N ARG A 11 12.76 2.51 -19.81
CA ARG A 11 13.20 1.85 -18.58
C ARG A 11 13.51 3.00 -17.63
N GLN A 12 12.45 3.60 -17.07
CA GLN A 12 12.58 4.38 -15.87
C GLN A 12 13.33 3.49 -14.87
N PRO A 13 14.37 4.01 -14.20
CA PRO A 13 14.98 3.29 -13.10
C PRO A 13 13.86 3.04 -12.08
N PHE A 14 13.45 1.78 -11.97
CA PHE A 14 12.49 1.32 -10.99
C PHE A 14 13.17 1.47 -9.62
N ASN A 15 13.10 2.69 -9.04
CA ASN A 15 13.55 2.97 -7.67
C ASN A 15 12.70 2.22 -6.64
N ASP A 16 11.60 1.61 -7.08
CA ASP A 16 10.85 0.66 -6.28
C ASP A 16 11.62 -0.66 -6.21
N ARG A 17 12.49 -0.77 -5.20
CA ARG A 17 13.20 -2.02 -4.84
C ARG A 17 12.29 -3.01 -4.11
N THR A 18 10.99 -2.74 -4.03
CA THR A 18 10.04 -3.63 -3.40
C THR A 18 9.56 -4.69 -4.40
N VAL A 19 9.38 -5.93 -3.93
CA VAL A 19 8.83 -7.07 -4.68
C VAL A 19 7.32 -6.91 -4.97
N ARG A 20 6.79 -5.70 -4.89
CA ARG A 20 5.36 -5.43 -4.87
C ARG A 20 4.68 -5.73 -6.20
N ASN A 21 5.35 -5.44 -7.31
CA ASN A 21 4.84 -5.75 -8.65
C ASN A 21 4.79 -7.25 -8.94
N GLU A 22 5.52 -8.05 -8.16
CA GLU A 22 5.51 -9.51 -8.26
C GLU A 22 4.41 -10.12 -7.38
N ILE A 23 4.07 -9.46 -6.27
CA ILE A 23 3.07 -9.94 -5.30
C ILE A 23 1.67 -9.45 -5.64
N TRP A 24 1.54 -8.21 -6.10
CA TRP A 24 0.24 -7.54 -6.25
C TRP A 24 0.00 -7.09 -7.67
N LYS A 25 -1.25 -7.26 -8.12
CA LYS A 25 -1.73 -6.70 -9.38
C LYS A 25 -2.21 -5.27 -9.18
N ARG A 26 -1.59 -4.32 -9.88
CA ARG A 26 -2.08 -2.93 -9.95
C ARG A 26 -3.23 -2.85 -10.94
N PHE A 27 -4.34 -2.24 -10.53
CA PHE A 27 -5.41 -1.91 -11.45
C PHE A 27 -5.16 -0.53 -12.07
N GLU A 28 -5.45 -0.41 -13.37
CA GLU A 28 -5.32 0.84 -14.10
C GLU A 28 -6.41 1.84 -13.71
N GLY A 29 -6.08 3.13 -13.70
CA GLY A 29 -7.01 4.20 -13.40
C GLY A 29 -6.32 5.49 -12.96
N ASN A 30 -7.10 6.54 -12.72
CA ASN A 30 -6.62 7.80 -12.17
C ASN A 30 -6.47 7.69 -10.64
N GLU A 31 -5.23 7.69 -10.15
CA GLU A 31 -4.95 7.50 -8.72
C GLU A 31 -5.41 8.66 -7.85
N TRP A 32 -5.24 9.89 -8.34
CA TRP A 32 -5.66 11.09 -7.62
C TRP A 32 -7.17 11.13 -7.44
N GLU A 33 -7.90 10.85 -8.53
CA GLU A 33 -9.36 10.79 -8.49
C GLU A 33 -9.86 9.64 -7.61
N ALA A 34 -9.16 8.49 -7.64
CA ALA A 34 -9.51 7.36 -6.81
C ALA A 34 -9.27 7.65 -5.32
N PHE A 35 -8.18 8.34 -5.00
CA PHE A 35 -7.85 8.77 -3.65
C PHE A 35 -8.90 9.73 -3.10
N ASP A 36 -9.32 10.73 -3.88
CA ASP A 36 -10.31 11.72 -3.45
C ASP A 36 -11.71 11.14 -3.17
N GLN A 37 -12.04 10.01 -3.79
CA GLN A 37 -13.30 9.30 -3.53
C GLN A 37 -13.31 8.49 -2.22
N LEU A 38 -12.15 8.32 -1.56
CA LEU A 38 -12.05 7.55 -0.33
C LEU A 38 -12.44 8.38 0.91
N PRO A 39 -13.03 7.75 1.94
CA PRO A 39 -13.25 8.38 3.24
C PRO A 39 -11.96 8.92 3.86
N ALA A 40 -12.06 10.00 4.63
CA ALA A 40 -10.91 10.66 5.25
C ALA A 40 -10.07 9.73 6.14
N SER A 41 -10.71 8.82 6.86
CA SER A 41 -10.04 7.80 7.70
C SER A 41 -9.13 6.88 6.88
N ILE A 42 -9.61 6.41 5.72
CA ILE A 42 -8.86 5.54 4.81
C ILE A 42 -7.76 6.33 4.11
N ARG A 43 -8.03 7.57 3.66
CA ARG A 43 -7.00 8.44 3.07
C ARG A 43 -5.85 8.70 4.03
N LYS A 44 -6.15 9.00 5.30
CA LYS A 44 -5.13 9.14 6.36
C LYS A 44 -4.32 7.86 6.49
N ARG A 45 -4.98 6.70 6.53
CA ARG A 45 -4.30 5.40 6.65
C ARG A 45 -3.41 5.08 5.45
N LEU A 46 -3.83 5.42 4.23
CA LEU A 46 -3.02 5.24 3.02
C LEU A 46 -1.79 6.16 3.01
N ASN A 47 -1.90 7.38 3.52
CA ASN A 47 -0.74 8.28 3.65
C ASN A 47 0.25 7.81 4.73
N GLU A 48 -0.23 7.12 5.76
CA GLU A 48 0.61 6.51 6.81
C GLU A 48 1.19 5.15 6.42
N HIS A 49 0.78 4.60 5.28
CA HIS A 49 1.30 3.33 4.81
C HIS A 49 2.76 3.51 4.40
N VAL A 50 3.63 2.61 4.87
CA VAL A 50 5.07 2.66 4.57
C VAL A 50 5.36 2.55 3.06
N TYR A 51 4.40 2.03 2.30
CA TYR A 51 4.51 1.81 0.87
C TYR A 51 3.34 2.47 0.14
N ASP A 52 3.63 3.11 -0.99
CA ASP A 52 2.68 3.89 -1.80
C ASP A 52 1.41 3.09 -2.12
N ALA A 53 0.35 3.30 -1.35
CA ALA A 53 -0.80 2.42 -1.40
C ALA A 53 -1.64 2.75 -2.63
N TRP A 54 -1.72 1.81 -3.58
CA TRP A 54 -2.39 2.00 -4.87
C TRP A 54 -3.86 2.40 -4.67
N SER A 55 -4.14 3.70 -4.86
CA SER A 55 -5.43 4.31 -4.52
C SER A 55 -6.60 3.72 -5.30
N VAL A 56 -6.36 3.27 -6.53
CA VAL A 56 -7.36 2.56 -7.37
C VAL A 56 -7.76 1.22 -6.73
N ASN A 57 -6.79 0.44 -6.27
CA ASN A 57 -7.04 -0.84 -5.60
C ASN A 57 -7.80 -0.62 -4.28
N ALA A 58 -7.39 0.37 -3.49
CA ALA A 58 -8.05 0.73 -2.25
C ALA A 58 -9.51 1.16 -2.48
N LEU A 59 -9.78 1.91 -3.56
CA LEU A 59 -11.13 2.32 -3.93
C LEU A 59 -11.99 1.12 -4.35
N MET A 60 -11.45 0.15 -5.08
CA MET A 60 -12.18 -1.08 -5.43
C MET A 60 -12.58 -1.87 -4.19
N LEU A 61 -11.65 -2.02 -3.23
CA LEU A 61 -11.94 -2.64 -1.94
C LEU A 61 -13.00 -1.84 -1.17
N TRP A 62 -12.88 -0.51 -1.13
CA TRP A 62 -13.87 0.34 -0.48
C TRP A 62 -15.27 0.17 -1.06
N LYS A 63 -15.42 0.14 -2.39
CA LYS A 63 -16.71 -0.13 -3.04
C LYS A 63 -17.30 -1.48 -2.62
N HIS A 64 -16.46 -2.50 -2.48
CA HIS A 64 -16.87 -3.82 -2.00
C HIS A 64 -17.32 -3.80 -0.53
N TYR A 65 -16.53 -3.24 0.39
CA TYR A 65 -16.87 -3.13 1.81
C TYR A 65 -18.10 -2.25 2.04
N LYS A 66 -18.23 -1.14 1.30
CA LYS A 66 -19.40 -0.27 1.31
C LYS A 66 -20.68 -1.01 0.89
N ARG A 67 -20.57 -1.96 -0.06
CA ARG A 67 -21.70 -2.79 -0.49
C ARG A 67 -22.11 -3.81 0.58
N ILE A 68 -21.16 -4.40 1.31
CA ILE A 68 -21.44 -5.44 2.33
C ILE A 68 -21.97 -4.84 3.63
N TYR A 69 -21.31 -3.79 4.13
CA TYR A 69 -21.55 -3.24 5.47
C TYR A 69 -22.29 -1.89 5.44
N GLY A 70 -22.63 -1.38 4.26
CA GLY A 70 -23.12 -0.02 4.08
C GLY A 70 -22.02 1.03 4.30
N ARG A 71 -22.42 2.31 4.27
CA ARG A 71 -21.53 3.45 4.55
C ARG A 71 -21.39 3.67 6.06
N THR A 72 -20.87 2.66 6.77
CA THR A 72 -20.74 2.65 8.23
C THR A 72 -19.27 2.77 8.64
N LEU A 73 -19.02 3.30 9.85
CA LEU A 73 -17.68 3.32 10.46
C LEU A 73 -17.10 1.90 10.60
N ARG A 74 -17.96 0.88 10.71
CA ARG A 74 -17.54 -0.53 10.73
C ARG A 74 -16.91 -0.96 9.41
N ALA A 75 -17.45 -0.51 8.28
CA ALA A 75 -16.90 -0.79 6.95
C ALA A 75 -15.51 -0.15 6.79
N GLU A 76 -15.36 1.10 7.22
CA GLU A 76 -14.08 1.82 7.19
C GLU A 76 -13.02 1.11 8.05
N ARG A 77 -13.38 0.76 9.29
CA ARG A 77 -12.49 0.00 10.20
C ARG A 77 -12.11 -1.37 9.64
N ALA A 78 -13.04 -2.06 8.99
CA ALA A 78 -12.76 -3.36 8.37
C ALA A 78 -11.76 -3.23 7.21
N LEU A 79 -11.92 -2.22 6.37
CA LEU A 79 -10.97 -1.93 5.29
C LEU A 79 -9.60 -1.53 5.85
N ILE A 80 -9.54 -0.66 6.87
CA ILE A 80 -8.27 -0.30 7.52
C ILE A 80 -7.55 -1.54 8.06
N LYS A 81 -8.26 -2.45 8.74
CA LYS A 81 -7.68 -3.72 9.20
C LYS A 81 -7.16 -4.59 8.07
N TYR A 82 -7.84 -4.58 6.92
CA TYR A 82 -7.40 -5.31 5.74
C TYR A 82 -6.14 -4.69 5.13
N LEU A 83 -6.06 -3.36 5.04
CA LEU A 83 -4.86 -2.65 4.60
C LEU A 83 -3.66 -2.95 5.52
N ASP A 84 -3.86 -2.94 6.84
CA ASP A 84 -2.84 -3.33 7.82
C ASP A 84 -2.40 -4.80 7.68
N TYR A 85 -3.30 -5.67 7.23
CA TYR A 85 -2.97 -7.05 6.92
C TYR A 85 -2.11 -7.15 5.65
N CYS A 86 -2.46 -6.43 4.58
CA CYS A 86 -1.65 -6.33 3.37
C CYS A 86 -0.25 -5.75 3.68
N GLU A 87 -0.16 -4.71 4.51
CA GLU A 87 1.12 -4.14 4.96
C GLU A 87 2.03 -5.20 5.58
N ARG A 88 1.46 -6.06 6.41
CA ARG A 88 2.21 -7.12 7.09
C ARG A 88 2.73 -8.16 6.11
N LEU A 89 1.90 -8.56 5.12
CA LEU A 89 2.32 -9.49 4.07
C LEU A 89 3.42 -8.89 3.20
N GLU A 90 3.32 -7.62 2.83
CA GLU A 90 4.37 -6.92 2.06
C GLU A 90 5.70 -6.88 2.84
N ARG A 91 5.65 -6.55 4.14
CA ARG A 91 6.84 -6.56 5.00
C ARG A 91 7.46 -7.95 5.14
N GLN A 92 6.64 -8.99 5.25
CA GLN A 92 7.11 -10.37 5.34
C GLN A 92 7.81 -10.78 4.04
N ALA A 93 7.15 -10.59 2.89
CA ALA A 93 7.71 -10.94 1.59
C ALA A 93 9.00 -10.16 1.30
N PHE A 94 9.05 -8.88 1.67
CA PHE A 94 10.28 -8.08 1.55
C PHE A 94 11.42 -8.64 2.42
N SER A 95 11.12 -9.04 3.66
CA SER A 95 12.12 -9.63 4.56
C SER A 95 12.66 -10.96 4.03
N GLU A 96 11.80 -11.79 3.47
CA GLU A 96 12.18 -13.08 2.87
C GLU A 96 13.09 -12.85 1.66
N HIS A 97 12.70 -11.93 0.77
CA HIS A 97 13.49 -11.57 -0.40
C HIS A 97 14.85 -10.94 -0.02
N TYR A 98 14.89 -10.03 0.96
CA TYR A 98 16.13 -9.46 1.47
C TYR A 98 17.06 -10.54 2.02
N THR A 99 16.52 -11.49 2.78
CA THR A 99 17.31 -12.58 3.37
C THR A 99 17.88 -13.50 2.29
N ALA A 100 17.09 -13.79 1.25
CA ALA A 100 17.53 -14.58 0.10
C ALA A 100 18.65 -13.88 -0.70
N GLN A 101 18.59 -12.55 -0.85
CA GLN A 101 19.58 -11.78 -1.59
C GLN A 101 20.87 -11.49 -0.81
N CYS A 102 20.75 -11.15 0.47
CA CYS A 102 21.87 -10.65 1.28
C CYS A 102 22.40 -11.68 2.28
N GLY A 103 21.75 -12.85 2.41
CA GLY A 103 22.16 -13.92 3.33
C GLY A 103 22.02 -13.57 4.82
N THR A 104 21.40 -12.43 5.14
CA THR A 104 21.24 -11.91 6.51
C THR A 104 19.79 -11.50 6.76
N PRO A 105 19.27 -11.65 7.99
CA PRO A 105 17.91 -11.24 8.31
C PRO A 105 17.74 -9.74 8.16
N TYR A 106 16.54 -9.30 7.77
CA TYR A 106 16.25 -7.88 7.61
C TYR A 106 16.46 -7.10 8.93
N PRO A 107 17.35 -6.09 8.97
CA PRO A 107 17.73 -5.42 10.23
C PRO A 107 16.56 -4.81 11.00
N HIS A 108 15.53 -4.31 10.32
CA HIS A 108 14.36 -3.73 11.00
C HIS A 108 13.54 -4.80 11.74
N ASN A 109 13.46 -6.01 11.21
CA ASN A 109 12.80 -7.12 11.87
C ASN A 109 13.64 -7.61 13.07
N ALA A 110 14.97 -7.71 12.90
CA ALA A 110 15.88 -8.05 13.99
C ALA A 110 15.80 -7.03 15.15
N ALA A 111 15.67 -5.74 14.83
CA ALA A 111 15.51 -4.66 15.81
C ALA A 111 14.07 -4.54 16.39
N LYS A 112 13.13 -5.39 15.98
CA LYS A 112 11.70 -5.30 16.34
C LYS A 112 11.10 -3.91 16.06
N ALA A 113 11.58 -3.24 15.02
CA ALA A 113 11.13 -1.90 14.65
C ALA A 113 9.66 -1.95 14.18
N THR A 114 8.87 -1.00 14.69
CA THR A 114 7.48 -0.80 14.29
C THR A 114 7.37 0.29 13.24
N VAL A 115 6.31 0.25 12.45
CA VAL A 115 6.00 1.32 11.50
C VAL A 115 5.70 2.59 12.29
N LEU A 116 6.39 3.68 11.97
CA LEU A 116 6.07 4.99 12.51
C LEU A 116 4.70 5.41 11.97
N ARG A 117 3.73 5.54 12.88
CA ARG A 117 2.39 6.06 12.56
C ARG A 117 2.24 7.40 13.27
N THR A 118 1.56 8.34 12.63
CA THR A 118 1.14 9.57 13.34
C THR A 118 0.29 9.13 14.52
N PRO A 119 0.64 9.46 15.77
CA PRO A 119 -0.22 9.12 16.88
C PRO A 119 -1.59 9.75 16.60
N GLU A 120 -2.66 8.95 16.65
CA GLU A 120 -3.97 9.54 16.92
C GLU A 120 -3.80 10.32 18.21
N ASP A 121 -4.15 11.60 18.18
CA ASP A 121 -4.18 12.49 19.34
C ASP A 121 -4.63 11.66 20.53
N ARG A 122 -3.74 11.46 21.51
CA ARG A 122 -4.11 10.80 22.77
C ARG A 122 -5.22 11.68 23.32
N GLN A 123 -6.47 11.26 23.17
CA GLN A 123 -7.57 11.82 23.92
C GLN A 123 -7.14 11.73 25.39
N GLN A 124 -6.79 12.90 25.94
CA GLN A 124 -6.53 13.08 27.35
C GLN A 124 -7.74 12.54 28.10
N PRO A 125 -7.58 11.58 29.03
CA PRO A 125 -8.64 11.33 29.99
C PRO A 125 -8.81 12.60 30.82
N ALA A 126 -10.06 13.06 30.91
CA ALA A 126 -10.49 14.11 31.81
C ALA A 126 -10.26 13.73 33.28
#